data_AF-A0A0X3VJV9-F1
#
_entry.id   AF-A0A0X3VJV9-F1
#
_cell.length_a   1.000
_cell.length_b   1.000
_cell.length_c   1.000
_cell.angle_alpha   90.00
_cell.angle_beta   90.00
_cell.angle_gamma   90.00
#
_symmetry.space_group_name_H-M   'P 1'
#
loop_
_entity.id
_entity.type
_entity.pdbx_description
1 polymer ?
#
loop_
_entity_poly.entity_id
_entity_poly.type
_entity_poly.pdbx_seq_one_letter_code
_entity_poly.pdbx_strand_id
1 'polypeptide(L)' 'MSQTATDTGRMSVECVLAQRPEYRGVHGECRQTEDVPLPHSMGLLLMRCCTCPCHRQGEGVGGEGRNSA' A
#
# COMPACT_ATOMS: atom_id res chain seq x y z
N MET A 1 -20.25 -13.00 14.77
CA MET A 1 -18.83 -12.62 14.87
C MET A 1 -18.37 -12.22 13.47
N SER A 2 -18.52 -10.95 13.09
CA SER A 2 -18.13 -10.46 11.76
C SER A 2 -16.65 -10.09 11.79
N GLN A 3 -15.79 -10.95 11.23
CA GLN A 3 -14.42 -10.54 10.93
C GLN A 3 -14.52 -9.52 9.81
N THR A 4 -14.22 -8.26 10.10
CA THR A 4 -13.81 -7.30 9.08
C THR A 4 -12.50 -7.82 8.52
N ALA A 5 -12.59 -8.70 7.52
CA ALA A 5 -11.47 -8.99 6.64
C ALA A 5 -11.18 -7.67 5.94
N THR A 6 -10.36 -6.82 6.56
CA THR A 6 -9.58 -5.81 5.86
C THR A 6 -9.07 -6.51 4.61
N ASP A 7 -9.28 -5.93 3.43
CA ASP A 7 -8.84 -6.43 2.13
C ASP A 7 -7.32 -6.59 2.11
N THR A 8 -6.84 -7.60 2.83
CA THR A 8 -5.42 -7.89 3.07
C THR A 8 -4.88 -8.68 1.88
N GLY A 9 -5.77 -9.25 1.06
CA GLY A 9 -5.43 -10.11 -0.08
C GLY A 9 -4.58 -9.43 -1.16
N ARG A 10 -4.42 -8.11 -1.12
CA ARG A 10 -3.53 -7.37 -2.05
C ARG A 10 -2.58 -6.38 -1.35
N MET A 11 -2.43 -6.46 -0.04
CA MET A 11 -1.45 -5.66 0.68
C MET A 11 -0.08 -6.35 0.65
N SER A 12 0.98 -5.57 0.45
CA SER A 12 2.36 -6.01 0.61
C SER A 12 2.59 -6.56 2.01
N VAL A 13 3.49 -7.54 2.17
CA VAL A 13 3.81 -8.14 3.47
C VAL A 13 4.23 -7.07 4.48
N GLU A 14 4.99 -6.08 4.03
CA GLU A 14 5.43 -4.89 4.77
C GLU A 14 4.23 -4.10 5.30
N CYS A 15 3.25 -3.78 4.45
CA CYS A 15 2.05 -3.05 4.86
C CYS A 15 1.15 -3.89 5.78
N VAL A 16 1.09 -5.21 5.58
CA VAL A 16 0.35 -6.11 6.48
C VAL A 16 0.96 -6.10 7.87
N LEU A 17 2.29 -6.21 7.96
CA LEU A 17 3.02 -6.19 9.23
C LEU A 17 2.92 -4.83 9.90
N ALA A 18 3.02 -3.74 9.14
CA ALA A 18 2.95 -2.37 9.67
C ALA A 18 1.61 -1.99 10.31
N GLN A 19 0.54 -2.78 10.10
CA GLN A 19 -0.71 -2.63 10.86
C GLN A 19 -0.50 -2.89 12.35
N ARG A 20 0.54 -3.65 12.71
CA ARG A 20 0.93 -3.89 14.08
C ARG A 20 1.87 -2.78 14.56
N PRO A 21 1.60 -2.16 15.73
CA PRO A 21 2.40 -1.04 16.24
C PRO A 21 3.91 -1.32 16.32
N GLU A 22 4.27 -2.54 16.71
CA GLU A 22 5.65 -2.99 16.87
C GLU A 22 6.43 -3.10 15.54
N TYR A 23 5.73 -3.17 14.41
CA TYR A 23 6.32 -3.29 13.08
C TYR A 23 6.06 -2.06 12.20
N ARG A 24 5.55 -0.94 12.75
CA ARG A 24 5.19 0.25 11.95
C ARG A 24 6.32 0.75 11.04
N GLY A 25 7.58 0.61 11.47
CA GLY A 25 8.75 1.03 10.70
C GLY A 25 8.92 0.28 9.37
N VAL A 26 8.44 -0.97 9.27
CA VAL A 26 8.59 -1.77 8.04
C VAL A 26 7.74 -1.24 6.89
N HIS A 27 6.79 -0.35 7.15
CA HIS A 27 5.99 0.31 6.11
C HIS A 27 6.85 1.06 5.10
N GLY A 28 7.94 1.69 5.54
CA GLY A 28 8.84 2.46 4.66
C GLY A 28 9.58 1.62 3.62
N GLU A 29 9.61 0.29 3.81
CA GLU A 29 10.26 -0.64 2.90
C GLU A 29 9.32 -1.16 1.80
N CYS A 30 8.04 -0.77 1.82
CA CYS A 30 7.09 -1.17 0.79
C CYS A 30 7.47 -0.56 -0.57
N ARG A 31 7.92 -1.41 -1.50
CA ARG A 31 8.26 -1.04 -2.89
C ARG A 31 7.20 -1.45 -3.92
N GLN A 32 6.14 -2.13 -3.48
CA GLN A 32 5.04 -2.56 -4.35
C GLN A 32 4.08 -1.38 -4.61
N THR A 33 4.55 -0.31 -5.24
CA THR A 33 3.77 0.92 -5.49
C THR A 33 3.11 0.94 -6.88
N GLU A 34 3.52 0.05 -7.77
CA GLU A 34 3.01 -0.04 -9.14
C GLU A 34 2.84 -1.50 -9.56
N ASP A 35 1.98 -1.72 -10.55
CA ASP A 35 1.81 -3.03 -11.17
C ASP A 35 3.00 -3.31 -12.09
N VAL A 36 3.72 -4.41 -11.84
CA VAL A 36 4.82 -4.85 -12.68
C VAL A 36 4.29 -5.89 -13.66
N PRO A 37 4.27 -5.62 -14.99
CA PRO A 37 3.83 -6.60 -15.97
C PRO A 37 4.81 -7.76 -16.05
N LEU A 38 4.29 -8.98 -16.27
CA LEU A 38 5.13 -10.14 -16.50
C LEU A 38 5.63 -10.12 -17.95
N PRO A 39 6.97 -10.10 -18.21
CA PRO A 39 7.50 -10.07 -19.56
C PRO A 39 7.00 -11.25 -20.40
N HIS A 40 6.77 -11.00 -21.69
CA HIS A 40 6.28 -11.99 -22.66
C HIS A 40 4.89 -12.55 -22.39
N SER A 41 4.14 -11.96 -21.46
CA SER A 41 2.73 -12.29 -21.21
C SER A 41 1.83 -11.12 -21.58
N MET A 42 0.61 -11.42 -22.03
CA MET A 42 -0.42 -10.40 -22.24
C MET A 42 -1.37 -10.40 -21.03
N GLY A 43 -1.41 -9.29 -20.30
CA GLY A 43 -2.38 -9.07 -19.22
C GLY A 43 -2.06 -9.77 -17.89
N LEU A 44 -0.89 -10.41 -17.74
CA LEU A 44 -0.45 -10.94 -16.44
C LEU A 44 0.55 -9.98 -15.77
N LEU A 45 0.43 -9.89 -14.44
CA LEU A 45 1.30 -9.07 -13.61
C LEU A 45 2.25 -9.99 -12.83
N LEU A 46 3.54 -9.71 -12.91
CA LEU A 46 4.59 -10.34 -12.09
C LEU A 46 4.43 -9.92 -10.63
N MET A 47 4.06 -8.66 -10.40
CA MET A 47 3.83 -8.10 -9.08
C MET A 47 2.67 -7.10 -9.18
N ARG A 48 1.78 -7.12 -8.19
CA ARG A 48 0.67 -6.15 -8.14
C ARG A 48 1.03 -5.01 -7.21
N CYS A 49 0.50 -3.82 -7.50
CA CYS A 49 0.55 -2.69 -6.59
C CYS A 49 -0.14 -3.04 -5.27
N CYS A 50 0.50 -2.66 -4.17
CA CYS A 50 -0.04 -2.74 -2.82
C CYS A 50 -1.29 -1.86 -2.72
N THR A 51 -2.39 -2.44 -2.27
CA THR A 51 -3.67 -1.72 -2.12
C THR A 51 -3.82 -0.97 -0.81
N CYS A 52 -2.75 -0.81 -0.03
CA CYS A 52 -2.83 -0.04 1.21
C CYS A 52 -3.22 1.41 0.88
N PRO A 53 -3.95 2.11 1.77
CA PRO A 53 -4.39 3.48 1.51
C PRO A 53 -3.25 4.44 1.15
N CYS A 54 -2.06 4.22 1.72
CA CYS A 54 -0.86 5.03 1.48
C CYS A 54 -0.30 4.93 0.05
N HIS A 55 -0.59 3.84 -0.69
CA HIS A 55 -0.08 3.61 -2.04
C HIS A 55 -1.17 3.56 -3.10
N ARG A 56 -2.42 3.28 -2.71
CA ARG A 56 -3.59 3.27 -3.60
C ARG A 56 -3.91 4.64 -4.20
N GLN A 57 -3.43 5.72 -3.58
CA GLN A 57 -3.71 7.09 -4.00
C GLN A 57 -2.47 7.71 -4.66
N GLY A 58 -2.43 7.64 -5.99
CA GLY A 58 -1.79 8.67 -6.82
C GLY A 58 -2.59 9.98 -6.86
N GLU A 59 -3.33 10.33 -5.80
CA GLU A 59 -3.98 11.63 -5.65
C GLU A 59 -3.31 12.33 -4.49
N GLY A 60 -2.54 13.37 -4.81
CA GLY A 60 -1.87 14.17 -3.80
C GLY A 60 -2.86 14.74 -2.80
N VAL A 61 -2.60 14.52 -1.51
CA VAL A 61 -2.95 15.53 -0.52
C VAL A 61 -1.88 16.62 -0.61
N GLY A 62 -2.03 17.47 -1.62
CA GLY A 62 -1.48 18.81 -1.59
C GLY A 62 -2.39 19.68 -0.72
N GLY A 63 -1.94 19.99 0.49
CA GLY A 63 -2.38 21.17 1.24
C GLY A 63 -3.22 20.91 2.49
N GLU A 64 -2.63 21.15 3.66
CA GLU A 64 -3.12 22.27 4.48
C GLU A 64 -1.91 23.00 5.07
N GLY A 65 -1.83 24.28 4.76
CA GLY A 65 -0.73 25.15 5.12
C GLY A 65 -0.62 25.37 6.62
N ARG A 66 0.62 25.69 7.02
CA ARG A 66 0.94 26.43 8.23
C ARG A 66 0.02 27.66 8.37
N ASN A 67 -0.69 27.80 9.48
CA ASN A 67 -0.54 28.97 10.36
C ASN A 67 -1.12 28.69 11.76
N SER A 68 -0.25 28.66 12.77
CA SER A 68 -0.61 28.79 14.18
C SER A 68 0.03 30.08 14.69
N ALA A 69 -0.82 30.94 15.27
CA ALA A 69 -0.55 32.19 15.98
C ALA A 69 -0.15 33.42 15.15
#